data_AF-Q9D024-F1
#
_entry.id   AF-Q9D024-F1
#
_cell.length_a   1.000
_cell.length_b   1.000
_cell.length_c   1.000
_cell.angle_alpha   90.00
_cell.angle_beta   90.00
_cell.angle_gamma   90.00
#
_symmetry.space_group_name_H-M   'P 1'
#
loop_
_entity.id
_entity.type
_entity.pdbx_description
1 polymer ?
#
loop_
_entity_poly.entity_id
_entity_poly.type
_entity_poly.pdbx_seq_one_letter_code
_entity_poly.pdbx_strand_id
1 'polypeptide(L)'
;MKAFYAFCVVLLVFGSVSEAKFDDFEDEEDIVEYDDNDFAEFEDVMEDSVTESPQRVISTEDDEDEATVELEGQDESQEGDFEDADTQEGDTESEPYDDEEFEGYEDKPDTSSNKNKDPITIVDVPAHLQNSWESYYLEILMVTGLLAYIMNYIIGKNKNSRLAQAWFNSHRELLESNFTLVGDDGTNKEATSTGKLNQENEHIYNLWCSGRVCCEGMLIQLRFLKRQDLLNVLARMMRPVSDQVQIKVTMNDEDMDTYVFAVGTRKALLRLQKEMQDLSEFCSDKPKSGAKYGLPDSLAILSEMGEVTEGMMDTKMVHFLTHYADKIESVHFSDQFSGPKIMQEEGQPLKLPDTKRTLLFTFNVPGSGNTYPKDMESLLPLMNMVIYSIDKAKKFRLNREGKQKADKNRARVEENFLKLTHVQRQEAAQSRREEKKRAEKERIMNEEDPEKQRRLEEAALRREQKKLEKKQMKMKQIKVKAM
;
A
#
# COMPACT_ATOMS: atom_id res chain seq x y z
N MET A 1 -21.09 -16.18 -33.76
CA MET A 1 -21.24 -15.38 -32.51
C MET A 1 -22.26 -15.97 -31.52
N LYS A 2 -23.46 -16.43 -31.91
CA LYS A 2 -24.44 -17.00 -30.96
C LYS A 2 -23.97 -18.29 -30.25
N ALA A 3 -23.21 -19.15 -30.93
CA ALA A 3 -22.68 -20.39 -30.32
C ALA A 3 -21.62 -20.14 -29.22
N PHE A 4 -20.83 -19.07 -29.35
CA PHE A 4 -19.78 -18.74 -28.36
C PHE A 4 -20.39 -18.20 -27.06
N TYR A 5 -21.46 -17.40 -27.16
CA TYR A 5 -22.22 -16.95 -26.00
C TYR A 5 -22.92 -18.10 -25.27
N ALA A 6 -23.47 -19.08 -26.00
CA ALA A 6 -24.08 -20.26 -25.38
C ALA A 6 -23.04 -21.09 -24.60
N PHE A 7 -21.82 -21.24 -25.13
CA PHE A 7 -20.75 -21.98 -24.47
C PHE A 7 -20.28 -21.30 -23.17
N CYS A 8 -20.15 -19.98 -23.14
CA CYS A 8 -19.78 -19.23 -21.93
C CYS A 8 -20.86 -19.26 -20.85
N VAL A 9 -22.15 -19.24 -21.22
CA VAL A 9 -23.25 -19.34 -20.25
C VAL A 9 -23.32 -20.74 -19.64
N VAL A 10 -23.05 -21.79 -20.44
CA VAL A 10 -22.98 -23.17 -19.94
C VAL A 10 -21.84 -23.32 -18.93
N LEU A 11 -20.64 -22.77 -19.19
CA LEU A 11 -19.53 -22.84 -18.24
C LEU A 11 -19.79 -22.10 -16.92
N LEU A 12 -20.52 -20.98 -16.94
CA LEU A 12 -20.87 -20.25 -15.71
C LEU A 12 -21.96 -20.92 -14.88
N VAL A 13 -22.89 -21.64 -15.52
CA VAL A 13 -23.96 -22.37 -14.80
C VAL A 13 -23.45 -23.69 -14.22
N PHE A 14 -22.54 -24.39 -14.89
CA PHE A 14 -21.93 -25.62 -14.36
C PHE A 14 -20.84 -25.37 -13.32
N GLY A 15 -20.22 -24.19 -13.29
CA GLY A 15 -19.23 -23.82 -12.24
C GLY A 15 -19.83 -23.45 -10.88
N SER A 16 -21.16 -23.34 -10.76
CA SER A 16 -21.83 -22.85 -9.54
C SER A 16 -22.58 -23.94 -8.76
N VAL A 17 -22.47 -25.21 -9.18
CA VAL A 17 -23.21 -26.34 -8.58
C VAL A 17 -22.23 -27.49 -8.31
N SER A 18 -21.34 -27.31 -7.35
CA SER A 18 -20.65 -28.40 -6.65
C SER A 18 -20.06 -27.87 -5.35
N GLU A 19 -20.27 -28.65 -4.29
CA GLU A 19 -19.56 -28.63 -3.00
C GLU A 19 -19.83 -27.43 -2.07
N ALA A 20 -20.17 -27.59 -0.80
CA ALA A 20 -20.35 -28.78 0.02
C ALA A 20 -21.31 -28.42 1.16
N LYS A 21 -22.25 -29.33 1.43
CA LYS A 21 -22.87 -29.46 2.74
C LYS A 21 -21.80 -30.12 3.63
N PHE A 22 -21.37 -29.42 4.67
CA PHE A 22 -20.59 -30.07 5.73
C PHE A 22 -21.53 -30.42 6.87
N ASP A 23 -21.52 -31.71 7.15
CA ASP A 23 -22.29 -32.44 8.15
C ASP A 23 -21.85 -32.08 9.58
N ASP A 24 -22.74 -32.38 10.51
CA ASP A 24 -22.49 -32.49 11.95
C ASP A 24 -21.18 -33.24 12.25
N PHE A 25 -20.34 -32.63 13.08
CA PHE A 25 -19.42 -33.36 13.95
C PHE A 25 -19.61 -32.80 15.37
N GLU A 26 -20.36 -33.56 16.17
CA GLU A 26 -20.29 -33.51 17.63
C GLU A 26 -18.94 -34.09 18.05
N ASP A 27 -17.97 -33.23 18.36
CA ASP A 27 -16.77 -33.61 19.11
C ASP A 27 -16.94 -33.11 20.55
N GLU A 28 -17.36 -34.04 21.40
CA GLU A 28 -17.26 -34.00 22.84
C GLU A 28 -15.81 -34.39 23.21
N GLU A 29 -14.93 -33.43 23.48
CA GLU A 29 -13.64 -33.70 24.14
C GLU A 29 -13.07 -32.44 24.82
N ASP A 30 -13.07 -32.47 26.16
CA ASP A 30 -12.22 -31.76 27.12
C ASP A 30 -12.00 -30.23 26.97
N ILE A 31 -12.89 -29.46 27.59
CA ILE A 31 -12.59 -28.12 28.10
C ILE A 31 -11.58 -28.27 29.25
N VAL A 32 -10.30 -28.09 28.93
CA VAL A 32 -9.30 -27.71 29.92
C VAL A 32 -9.51 -26.22 30.21
N GLU A 33 -10.01 -25.91 31.41
CA GLU A 33 -10.03 -24.55 31.96
C GLU A 33 -8.59 -24.00 31.92
N TYR A 34 -8.32 -23.10 30.98
CA TYR A 34 -7.17 -22.22 31.04
C TYR A 34 -7.47 -21.17 32.12
N ASP A 35 -6.86 -21.36 33.29
CA ASP A 35 -6.90 -20.44 34.42
C ASP A 35 -6.23 -19.10 34.00
N ASP A 36 -7.03 -18.02 33.99
CA ASP A 36 -6.62 -16.64 33.71
C ASP A 36 -5.48 -16.12 34.62
N ASN A 37 -5.06 -16.89 35.63
CA ASN A 37 -4.00 -16.51 36.58
C ASN A 37 -2.56 -16.75 36.09
N ASP A 38 -2.30 -17.58 35.07
CA ASP A 38 -0.93 -17.81 34.57
C ASP A 38 -0.40 -16.68 33.67
N PHE A 39 -1.28 -15.77 33.24
CA PHE A 39 -0.92 -14.63 32.38
C PHE A 39 -0.43 -13.42 33.18
N ALA A 40 -0.96 -13.21 34.39
CA ALA A 40 -0.65 -12.06 35.25
C ALA A 40 0.82 -12.02 35.70
N GLU A 41 1.55 -13.15 35.71
CA GLU A 41 2.94 -13.18 36.17
C GLU A 41 3.95 -12.59 35.16
N PHE A 42 3.53 -12.32 33.92
CA PHE A 42 4.41 -11.77 32.87
C PHE A 42 4.33 -10.24 32.71
N GLU A 43 3.24 -9.60 33.09
CA GLU A 43 3.09 -8.13 33.06
C GLU A 43 3.95 -7.44 34.15
N ASP A 44 3.97 -8.00 35.36
CA ASP A 44 4.75 -7.46 36.51
C ASP A 44 6.27 -7.41 36.27
N VAL A 45 6.80 -8.07 35.24
CA VAL A 45 8.26 -8.10 34.96
C VAL A 45 8.67 -7.03 33.95
N MET A 46 7.74 -6.37 33.28
CA MET A 46 8.04 -5.27 32.36
C MET A 46 7.77 -3.88 32.95
N GLU A 47 6.91 -3.75 33.95
CA GLU A 47 6.58 -2.46 34.59
C GLU A 47 7.71 -1.92 35.51
N ASP A 48 8.55 -2.77 36.08
CA ASP A 48 9.64 -2.36 37.00
C ASP A 48 10.85 -1.66 36.33
N SER A 49 10.79 -1.35 35.03
CA SER A 49 11.95 -0.78 34.29
C SER A 49 11.72 0.57 33.63
N VAL A 50 10.52 1.17 33.73
CA VAL A 50 10.20 2.42 33.02
C VAL A 50 9.31 3.35 33.85
N THR A 51 9.70 3.73 35.07
CA THR A 51 9.16 4.94 35.74
C THR A 51 10.01 5.32 36.95
N GLU A 52 10.87 6.33 36.81
CA GLU A 52 11.14 7.31 37.87
C GLU A 52 11.81 8.55 37.25
N SER A 53 10.97 9.49 36.79
CA SER A 53 11.35 10.88 36.54
C SER A 53 11.37 11.63 37.89
N PRO A 54 12.43 12.37 38.25
CA PRO A 54 12.43 13.12 39.50
C PRO A 54 11.84 14.52 39.29
N GLN A 55 10.60 14.73 39.74
CA GLN A 55 10.04 16.07 39.96
C GLN A 55 9.99 16.36 41.47
N ARG A 56 10.91 17.20 41.95
CA ARG A 56 10.87 17.79 43.29
C ARG A 56 10.65 19.30 43.14
N VAL A 57 9.44 19.74 43.47
CA VAL A 57 9.09 21.15 43.67
C VAL A 57 9.40 21.49 45.14
N ILE A 58 10.05 22.62 45.40
CA ILE A 58 9.79 23.61 46.48
C ILE A 58 10.94 24.65 46.48
N SER A 59 10.59 25.83 45.95
CA SER A 59 10.92 27.21 46.34
C SER A 59 12.34 27.67 46.71
N THR A 60 12.64 28.81 46.07
CA THR A 60 13.28 30.06 46.54
C THR A 60 14.81 30.23 46.50
N GLU A 61 15.16 31.27 45.72
CA GLU A 61 16.25 32.25 45.88
C GLU A 61 17.62 31.92 45.29
N ASP A 62 17.86 32.63 44.18
CA ASP A 62 19.03 33.46 43.88
C ASP A 62 20.33 32.85 43.29
N ASP A 63 20.69 33.50 42.18
CA ASP A 63 22.03 33.80 41.64
C ASP A 63 22.82 32.76 40.81
N GLU A 64 22.81 33.04 39.49
CA GLU A 64 23.96 33.26 38.58
C GLU A 64 25.21 32.36 38.73
N ASP A 65 25.51 31.55 37.69
CA ASP A 65 26.71 31.73 36.84
C ASP A 65 26.96 30.55 35.88
N GLU A 66 27.34 30.91 34.65
CA GLU A 66 27.73 30.04 33.52
C GLU A 66 29.02 29.23 33.77
N ALA A 67 29.10 28.00 33.25
CA ALA A 67 30.36 27.41 32.78
C ALA A 67 30.11 26.23 31.81
N THR A 68 30.49 26.46 30.54
CA THR A 68 30.67 25.50 29.45
C THR A 68 31.84 24.53 29.70
N VAL A 69 31.70 23.26 29.34
CA VAL A 69 32.83 22.32 29.16
C VAL A 69 32.65 21.53 27.86
N GLU A 70 33.48 21.86 26.87
CA GLU A 70 33.84 20.97 25.76
C GLU A 70 34.98 20.04 26.23
N LEU A 71 34.97 18.79 25.77
CA LEU A 71 36.15 17.93 25.78
C LEU A 71 36.15 17.04 24.53
N GLU A 72 37.16 17.29 23.71
CA GLU A 72 37.57 16.58 22.51
C GLU A 72 38.13 15.18 22.82
N GLY A 73 38.06 14.29 21.82
CA GLY A 73 39.18 13.44 21.43
C GLY A 73 39.18 11.98 21.90
N GLN A 74 38.94 11.04 20.98
CA GLN A 74 39.98 10.10 20.54
C GLN A 74 39.51 9.25 19.33
N ASP A 75 40.29 9.35 18.26
CA ASP A 75 40.40 8.43 17.13
C ASP A 75 40.67 6.99 17.58
N GLU A 76 40.00 6.01 16.97
CA GLU A 76 40.65 4.78 16.49
C GLU A 76 39.99 4.34 15.17
N SER A 77 40.85 4.22 14.17
CA SER A 77 40.60 3.75 12.81
C SER A 77 40.80 2.23 12.76
N GLN A 78 39.89 1.51 12.12
CA GLN A 78 40.21 0.20 11.55
C GLN A 78 39.38 -0.07 10.31
N GLU A 79 40.06 -0.02 9.16
CA GLU A 79 39.63 -0.57 7.88
C GLU A 79 39.51 -2.10 7.99
N GLY A 80 38.49 -2.65 7.35
CA GLY A 80 38.24 -4.09 7.27
C GLY A 80 37.48 -4.40 5.99
N ASP A 81 38.25 -4.48 4.91
CA ASP A 81 37.89 -5.00 3.60
C ASP A 81 37.58 -6.51 3.70
N PHE A 82 36.54 -6.97 3.00
CA PHE A 82 36.18 -8.39 2.91
C PHE A 82 35.74 -8.70 1.47
N GLU A 83 36.75 -8.99 0.64
CA GLU A 83 36.60 -9.80 -0.57
C GLU A 83 36.67 -11.28 -0.16
N ASP A 84 35.61 -12.04 -0.39
CA ASP A 84 35.63 -13.50 -0.34
C ASP A 84 35.53 -14.04 -1.76
N ALA A 85 36.59 -14.75 -2.13
CA ALA A 85 36.84 -15.36 -3.41
C ALA A 85 36.43 -16.85 -3.41
N ASP A 86 36.28 -17.35 -4.65
CA ASP A 86 36.51 -18.72 -5.10
C ASP A 86 35.55 -19.85 -4.66
N THR A 87 34.72 -20.29 -5.62
CA THR A 87 34.66 -21.70 -6.11
C THR A 87 33.72 -21.72 -7.33
N GLN A 88 34.19 -21.79 -8.59
CA GLN A 88 34.73 -22.93 -9.37
C GLN A 88 33.71 -24.03 -9.70
N GLU A 89 33.71 -24.44 -10.98
CA GLU A 89 33.03 -25.58 -11.64
C GLU A 89 31.59 -25.29 -12.16
N GLY A 90 31.23 -25.48 -13.43
CA GLY A 90 31.91 -26.15 -14.53
C GLY A 90 31.13 -26.05 -15.86
N ASP A 91 31.71 -26.71 -16.85
CA ASP A 91 31.18 -27.19 -18.13
C ASP A 91 30.89 -26.21 -19.28
N THR A 92 31.98 -26.09 -20.05
CA THR A 92 32.12 -25.87 -21.49
C THR A 92 31.26 -26.83 -22.33
N GLU A 93 30.33 -26.29 -23.12
CA GLU A 93 29.88 -26.88 -24.38
C GLU A 93 29.89 -25.77 -25.45
N SER A 94 31.06 -25.61 -26.08
CA SER A 94 31.20 -24.95 -27.36
C SER A 94 31.18 -26.04 -28.42
N GLU A 95 30.09 -26.13 -29.19
CA GLU A 95 29.99 -27.00 -30.35
C GLU A 95 31.16 -26.75 -31.32
N PRO A 96 31.93 -27.79 -31.69
CA PRO A 96 33.03 -27.66 -32.63
C PRO A 96 32.50 -27.47 -34.05
N TYR A 97 33.10 -26.52 -34.77
CA TYR A 97 32.97 -26.43 -36.23
C TYR A 97 33.47 -27.75 -36.85
N ASP A 98 32.63 -28.38 -37.67
CA ASP A 98 32.98 -29.58 -38.43
C ASP A 98 33.68 -29.16 -39.72
N ASP A 99 35.02 -29.23 -39.70
CA ASP A 99 35.88 -28.94 -40.85
C ASP A 99 36.12 -30.18 -41.75
N GLU A 100 35.43 -31.32 -41.53
CA GLU A 100 35.66 -32.58 -42.28
C GLU A 100 34.62 -32.91 -43.37
N GLU A 101 33.58 -32.10 -43.61
CA GLU A 101 32.58 -32.39 -44.67
C GLU A 101 33.10 -32.12 -46.11
N PHE A 102 34.30 -31.55 -46.28
CA PHE A 102 34.87 -31.21 -47.58
C PHE A 102 36.20 -31.92 -47.86
N GLU A 103 36.20 -33.23 -48.10
CA GLU A 103 37.30 -33.91 -48.81
C GLU A 103 36.88 -35.31 -49.29
N GLY A 104 36.66 -35.45 -50.61
CA GLY A 104 36.33 -36.75 -51.19
C GLY A 104 35.94 -36.66 -52.65
N TYR A 105 36.93 -36.62 -53.55
CA TYR A 105 37.10 -37.57 -54.66
C TYR A 105 38.22 -37.10 -55.60
N GLU A 106 39.40 -37.58 -55.25
CA GLU A 106 40.52 -38.11 -56.04
C GLU A 106 40.84 -37.56 -57.45
N ASP A 107 42.10 -37.16 -57.55
CA ASP A 107 42.92 -36.88 -58.72
C ASP A 107 42.92 -37.96 -59.81
N LYS A 108 42.96 -37.51 -61.06
CA LYS A 108 43.82 -38.07 -62.12
C LYS A 108 44.11 -36.99 -63.18
N PRO A 109 45.38 -36.61 -63.42
CA PRO A 109 45.73 -35.62 -64.43
C PRO A 109 45.99 -36.33 -65.77
N ASP A 110 45.42 -35.82 -66.86
CA ASP A 110 45.98 -36.01 -68.19
C ASP A 110 45.56 -34.87 -69.13
N THR A 111 46.54 -33.99 -69.36
CA THR A 111 47.06 -33.64 -70.68
C THR A 111 46.08 -33.35 -71.84
N SER A 112 46.23 -32.13 -72.38
CA SER A 112 46.05 -31.72 -73.79
C SER A 112 44.73 -31.07 -74.26
N SER A 113 44.92 -29.79 -74.65
CA SER A 113 44.45 -29.16 -75.89
C SER A 113 42.99 -28.68 -75.99
N ASN A 114 42.89 -27.34 -75.93
CA ASN A 114 42.21 -26.47 -76.91
C ASN A 114 40.95 -27.04 -77.58
N LYS A 115 39.78 -26.48 -77.23
CA LYS A 115 38.96 -25.64 -78.13
C LYS A 115 37.63 -25.24 -77.47
N ASN A 116 37.36 -23.94 -77.57
CA ASN A 116 36.04 -23.31 -77.69
C ASN A 116 35.11 -23.29 -76.46
N LYS A 117 35.22 -22.16 -75.75
CA LYS A 117 34.19 -21.38 -75.04
C LYS A 117 32.74 -21.88 -75.23
N ASP A 118 32.24 -22.59 -74.24
CA ASP A 118 30.81 -22.71 -73.98
C ASP A 118 30.34 -21.52 -73.13
N PRO A 119 29.13 -20.99 -73.37
CA PRO A 119 28.58 -19.88 -72.60
C PRO A 119 28.33 -20.31 -71.15
N ILE A 120 28.67 -19.41 -70.21
CA ILE A 120 28.38 -19.56 -68.78
C ILE A 120 26.86 -19.75 -68.62
N THR A 121 26.45 -20.99 -68.37
CA THR A 121 25.12 -21.31 -67.88
C THR A 121 24.99 -20.73 -66.48
N ILE A 122 24.26 -19.62 -66.37
CA ILE A 122 23.77 -19.08 -65.11
C ILE A 122 23.03 -20.23 -64.44
N VAL A 123 23.61 -20.74 -63.35
CA VAL A 123 22.97 -21.70 -62.47
C VAL A 123 21.74 -21.00 -61.93
N ASP A 124 20.56 -21.46 -62.33
CA ASP A 124 19.30 -21.04 -61.76
C ASP A 124 19.38 -21.31 -60.25
N VAL A 125 19.58 -20.23 -59.48
CA VAL A 125 19.58 -20.30 -58.03
C VAL A 125 18.19 -20.80 -57.64
N PRO A 126 18.08 -21.93 -56.94
CA PRO A 126 16.80 -22.50 -56.56
C PRO A 126 15.89 -21.43 -55.96
N ALA A 127 14.64 -21.36 -56.43
CA ALA A 127 13.69 -20.29 -56.09
C ALA A 127 13.47 -20.06 -54.58
N HIS A 128 13.89 -20.99 -53.71
CA HIS A 128 13.81 -20.86 -52.25
C HIS A 128 14.88 -19.94 -51.64
N LEU A 129 15.95 -19.60 -52.38
CA LEU A 129 17.01 -18.66 -51.96
C LEU A 129 16.82 -17.25 -52.52
N GLN A 130 15.84 -17.06 -53.40
CA GLN A 130 15.42 -15.72 -53.77
C GLN A 130 14.59 -15.18 -52.59
N ASN A 131 15.11 -14.18 -51.88
CA ASN A 131 14.35 -13.37 -50.91
C ASN A 131 13.14 -12.76 -51.63
N SER A 132 12.06 -13.53 -51.70
CA SER A 132 10.81 -13.10 -52.27
C SER A 132 10.19 -12.07 -51.31
N TRP A 133 9.50 -11.08 -51.86
CA TRP A 133 8.73 -10.10 -51.07
C TRP A 133 7.75 -10.76 -50.09
N GLU A 134 7.40 -12.03 -50.33
CA GLU A 134 6.60 -12.87 -49.44
C GLU A 134 7.29 -13.18 -48.11
N SER A 135 8.64 -13.27 -48.08
CA SER A 135 9.41 -13.45 -46.85
C SER A 135 9.30 -12.25 -45.91
N TYR A 136 9.13 -11.04 -46.48
CA TYR A 136 8.94 -9.81 -45.71
C TYR A 136 7.51 -9.61 -45.24
N TYR A 137 6.53 -10.48 -45.57
CA TYR A 137 5.14 -10.28 -45.15
C TYR A 137 5.01 -10.25 -43.62
N LEU A 138 5.70 -11.16 -42.94
CA LEU A 138 5.72 -11.20 -41.47
C LEU A 138 6.44 -9.98 -40.88
N GLU A 139 7.56 -9.55 -41.47
CA GLU A 139 8.31 -8.38 -41.03
C GLU A 139 7.49 -7.08 -41.22
N ILE A 140 6.85 -6.91 -42.38
CA ILE A 140 5.96 -5.78 -42.66
C ILE A 140 4.77 -5.77 -41.70
N LEU A 141 4.19 -6.94 -41.40
CA LEU A 141 3.10 -7.06 -40.43
C LEU A 141 3.56 -6.67 -39.02
N MET A 142 4.75 -7.12 -38.59
CA MET A 142 5.32 -6.73 -37.29
C MET A 142 5.63 -5.23 -37.22
N VAL A 143 6.25 -4.65 -38.25
CA VAL A 143 6.53 -3.21 -38.34
C VAL A 143 5.23 -2.41 -38.33
N THR A 144 4.21 -2.84 -39.08
CA THR A 144 2.89 -2.19 -39.10
C THR A 144 2.22 -2.26 -37.73
N GLY A 145 2.29 -3.40 -37.05
CA GLY A 145 1.79 -3.57 -35.68
C GLY A 145 2.50 -2.66 -34.67
N LEU A 146 3.84 -2.57 -34.77
CA LEU A 146 4.64 -1.68 -33.93
C LEU A 146 4.33 -0.21 -34.19
N LEU A 147 4.21 0.19 -35.45
CA LEU A 147 3.81 1.55 -35.82
C LEU A 147 2.41 1.89 -35.29
N ALA A 148 1.45 0.97 -35.41
CA ALA A 148 0.11 1.16 -34.84
C ALA A 148 0.16 1.29 -33.31
N TYR A 149 1.00 0.51 -32.63
CA TYR A 149 1.23 0.60 -31.19
C TYR A 149 1.83 1.96 -30.79
N ILE A 150 2.87 2.43 -31.49
CA ILE A 150 3.51 3.73 -31.25
C ILE A 150 2.53 4.89 -31.52
N MET A 151 1.75 4.81 -32.59
CA MET A 151 0.71 5.82 -32.89
C MET A 151 -0.36 5.86 -31.80
N ASN A 152 -0.83 4.70 -31.33
CA ASN A 152 -1.79 4.63 -30.22
C ASN A 152 -1.20 5.22 -28.94
N TYR A 153 0.06 4.93 -28.64
CA TYR A 153 0.78 5.49 -27.51
C TYR A 153 0.80 7.03 -27.56
N ILE A 154 1.21 7.63 -28.70
CA ILE A 154 1.27 9.09 -28.87
C ILE A 154 -0.12 9.72 -28.77
N ILE A 155 -1.13 9.14 -29.42
CA ILE A 155 -2.51 9.65 -29.38
C ILE A 155 -3.09 9.55 -27.96
N GLY A 156 -2.87 8.43 -27.28
CA GLY A 156 -3.32 8.19 -25.92
C GLY A 156 -2.70 9.17 -24.92
N LYS A 157 -1.37 9.33 -24.98
CA LYS A 157 -0.62 10.30 -24.17
C LYS A 157 -1.10 11.73 -24.41
N ASN A 158 -1.24 12.14 -25.66
CA ASN A 158 -1.71 13.49 -26.01
C ASN A 158 -3.15 13.74 -25.55
N LYS A 159 -4.03 12.73 -25.65
CA LYS A 159 -5.42 12.83 -25.19
C LYS A 159 -5.48 12.99 -23.67
N ASN A 160 -4.74 12.18 -22.91
CA ASN A 160 -4.66 12.29 -21.45
C ASN A 160 -4.08 13.64 -21.02
N SER A 161 -2.98 14.08 -21.65
CA SER A 161 -2.37 15.38 -21.37
C SER A 161 -3.34 16.54 -21.63
N ARG A 162 -4.11 16.49 -22.73
CA ARG A 162 -5.11 17.53 -23.05
C ARG A 162 -6.25 17.55 -22.03
N LEU A 163 -6.71 16.38 -21.58
CA LEU A 163 -7.74 16.28 -20.54
C LEU A 163 -7.24 16.84 -19.20
N ALA A 164 -6.00 16.48 -18.82
CA ALA A 164 -5.35 16.94 -17.60
C ALA A 164 -5.19 18.47 -17.59
N GLN A 165 -4.73 19.05 -18.70
CA GLN A 165 -4.61 20.50 -18.86
C GLN A 165 -5.97 21.21 -18.86
N ALA A 166 -6.98 20.64 -19.51
CA ALA A 166 -8.33 21.21 -19.49
C ALA A 166 -8.89 21.27 -18.07
N TRP A 167 -8.76 20.17 -17.32
CA TRP A 167 -9.13 20.12 -15.91
C TRP A 167 -8.35 21.16 -15.09
N PHE A 168 -7.03 21.22 -15.24
CA PHE A 168 -6.22 22.16 -14.47
C PHE A 168 -6.62 23.62 -14.74
N ASN A 169 -6.75 24.00 -16.02
CA ASN A 169 -7.11 25.36 -16.40
C ASN A 169 -8.49 25.78 -15.87
N SER A 170 -9.47 24.87 -15.82
CA SER A 170 -10.81 25.20 -15.31
C SER A 170 -10.88 25.30 -13.78
N HIS A 171 -9.97 24.63 -13.05
CA HIS A 171 -9.99 24.57 -11.58
C HIS A 171 -8.94 25.48 -10.92
N ARG A 172 -7.96 25.95 -11.69
CA ARG A 172 -6.83 26.74 -11.21
C ARG A 172 -7.26 27.96 -10.39
N GLU A 173 -8.19 28.77 -10.91
CA GLU A 173 -8.67 29.98 -10.23
C GLU A 173 -9.31 29.68 -8.86
N LEU A 174 -10.08 28.58 -8.77
CA LEU A 174 -10.67 28.12 -7.50
C LEU A 174 -9.59 27.67 -6.51
N LEU A 175 -8.53 27.01 -6.99
CA LEU A 175 -7.44 26.55 -6.14
C LEU A 175 -6.57 27.72 -5.65
N GLU A 176 -6.15 28.61 -6.55
CA GLU A 176 -5.34 29.79 -6.22
C GLU A 176 -6.06 30.77 -5.29
N SER A 177 -7.39 30.84 -5.35
CA SER A 177 -8.18 31.67 -4.42
C SER A 177 -8.32 31.07 -3.02
N ASN A 178 -8.11 29.76 -2.85
CA ASN A 178 -8.30 29.06 -1.58
C ASN A 178 -7.00 28.58 -0.93
N PHE A 179 -5.94 28.38 -1.71
CA PHE A 179 -4.65 27.83 -1.29
C PHE A 179 -3.54 28.80 -1.69
N THR A 180 -2.61 29.08 -0.77
CA THR A 180 -1.44 29.92 -1.05
C THR A 180 -0.46 29.24 -2.00
N LEU A 181 -0.30 27.92 -1.87
CA LEU A 181 0.58 27.11 -2.70
C LEU A 181 -0.25 26.18 -3.59
N VAL A 182 -0.05 26.27 -4.91
CA VAL A 182 -0.70 25.40 -5.89
C VAL A 182 0.33 24.87 -6.88
N GLY A 183 0.59 23.57 -6.82
CA GLY A 183 1.55 22.88 -7.67
C GLY A 183 2.97 22.93 -7.13
N ASP A 184 3.21 22.25 -6.02
CA ASP A 184 4.57 21.93 -5.57
C ASP A 184 5.06 20.65 -6.27
N ASP A 185 6.22 20.72 -6.91
CA ASP A 185 6.86 19.57 -7.54
C ASP A 185 7.83 18.84 -6.59
N GLY A 186 8.06 19.38 -5.38
CA GLY A 186 8.98 18.81 -4.38
C GLY A 186 10.45 18.86 -4.80
N THR A 187 10.77 19.44 -5.95
CA THR A 187 12.16 19.54 -6.46
C THR A 187 12.87 20.78 -5.94
N ASN A 188 12.09 21.82 -5.61
CA ASN A 188 12.61 23.05 -5.06
C ASN A 188 12.71 22.96 -3.54
N LYS A 189 13.82 23.46 -2.97
CA LYS A 189 14.01 23.53 -1.51
C LYS A 189 12.95 24.39 -0.83
N GLU A 190 12.42 25.36 -1.57
CA GLU A 190 11.32 26.23 -1.15
C GLU A 190 10.07 25.88 -1.94
N ALA A 191 8.98 25.65 -1.22
CA ALA A 191 7.66 25.40 -1.77
C ALA A 191 7.25 26.57 -2.66
N THR A 192 7.37 26.38 -3.98
CA THR A 192 7.07 27.41 -4.98
C THR A 192 5.86 26.98 -5.79
N SER A 193 4.86 27.85 -5.90
CA SER A 193 3.70 27.63 -6.77
C SER A 193 4.15 27.57 -8.22
N THR A 194 4.41 26.37 -8.75
CA THR A 194 4.78 26.22 -10.16
C THR A 194 3.59 26.48 -11.08
N GLY A 195 2.35 26.35 -10.55
CA GLY A 195 1.13 26.40 -11.35
C GLY A 195 1.13 25.33 -12.45
N LYS A 196 1.87 24.23 -12.25
CA LYS A 196 1.95 23.11 -13.18
C LYS A 196 1.46 21.84 -12.52
N LEU A 197 0.89 20.97 -13.35
CA LEU A 197 0.47 19.64 -12.98
C LEU A 197 1.66 18.69 -13.12
N ASN A 198 2.02 17.97 -12.06
CA ASN A 198 3.09 16.98 -12.10
C ASN A 198 2.61 15.71 -12.82
N GLN A 199 3.39 15.22 -13.77
CA GLN A 199 3.10 13.99 -14.51
C GLN A 199 3.91 12.85 -13.91
N GLU A 200 3.30 12.08 -13.00
CA GLU A 200 3.92 10.86 -12.44
C GLU A 200 3.91 9.71 -13.45
N ASN A 201 2.80 9.56 -14.16
CA ASN A 201 2.65 8.57 -15.22
C ASN A 201 1.88 9.19 -16.39
N GLU A 202 1.87 8.53 -17.55
CA GLU A 202 1.10 8.96 -18.72
C GLU A 202 -0.43 8.94 -18.51
N HIS A 203 -0.87 8.25 -17.46
CA HIS A 203 -2.27 8.16 -17.07
C HIS A 203 -2.53 8.69 -15.65
N ILE A 204 -1.50 9.16 -14.93
CA ILE A 204 -1.62 9.68 -13.57
C ILE A 204 -0.94 11.04 -13.50
N TYR A 205 -1.74 12.05 -13.15
CA TYR A 205 -1.28 13.40 -12.96
C TYR A 205 -1.59 13.88 -11.55
N ASN A 206 -0.59 14.43 -10.87
CA ASN A 206 -0.70 14.87 -9.48
C ASN A 206 -0.62 16.40 -9.38
N LEU A 207 -1.41 16.95 -8.47
CA LEU A 207 -1.33 18.34 -8.04
C LEU A 207 -1.32 18.38 -6.52
N TRP A 208 -0.29 18.98 -5.94
CA TRP A 208 -0.25 19.27 -4.51
C TRP A 208 -0.63 20.72 -4.26
N CYS A 209 -1.54 20.94 -3.31
CA CYS A 209 -1.95 22.26 -2.86
C CYS A 209 -1.77 22.36 -1.34
N SER A 210 -1.30 23.50 -0.84
CA SER A 210 -1.16 23.76 0.61
C SER A 210 -1.31 25.25 0.94
N GLY A 211 -1.20 25.60 2.22
CA GLY A 211 -1.30 26.99 2.68
C GLY A 211 -2.73 27.49 2.94
N ARG A 212 -3.72 26.59 2.96
CA ARG A 212 -5.06 26.91 3.47
C ARG A 212 -5.13 26.56 4.95
N VAL A 213 -5.73 27.44 5.75
CA VAL A 213 -6.00 27.16 7.17
C VAL A 213 -6.84 25.88 7.28
N CYS A 214 -6.57 25.04 8.29
CA CYS A 214 -7.22 23.75 8.58
C CYS A 214 -6.69 22.50 7.86
N CYS A 215 -5.95 22.66 6.77
CA CYS A 215 -5.36 21.52 6.07
C CYS A 215 -3.87 21.71 5.87
N GLU A 216 -3.10 20.68 6.21
CA GLU A 216 -1.66 20.62 5.97
C GLU A 216 -1.39 20.62 4.46
N GLY A 217 -2.21 19.87 3.71
CA GLY A 217 -2.13 19.81 2.27
C GLY A 217 -3.23 18.98 1.64
N MET A 218 -3.37 19.15 0.33
CA MET A 218 -4.34 18.46 -0.51
C MET A 218 -3.63 17.91 -1.74
N LEU A 219 -3.66 16.59 -1.89
CA LEU A 219 -3.21 15.88 -3.09
C LEU A 219 -4.40 15.62 -3.99
N ILE A 220 -4.36 16.11 -5.22
CA ILE A 220 -5.32 15.80 -6.26
C ILE A 220 -4.62 14.92 -7.29
N GLN A 221 -5.18 13.74 -7.54
CA GLN A 221 -4.70 12.79 -8.53
C GLN A 221 -5.75 12.59 -9.62
N LEU A 222 -5.40 12.95 -10.86
CA LEU A 222 -6.20 12.64 -12.03
C LEU A 222 -5.76 11.27 -12.55
N ARG A 223 -6.62 10.27 -12.37
CA ARG A 223 -6.39 8.90 -12.82
C ARG A 223 -7.17 8.67 -14.10
N PHE A 224 -6.48 8.76 -15.21
CA PHE A 224 -7.02 8.49 -16.52
C PHE A 224 -6.92 7.00 -16.86
N LEU A 225 -7.77 6.57 -17.79
CA LEU A 225 -7.62 5.27 -18.44
C LEU A 225 -6.28 5.24 -19.19
N LYS A 226 -5.64 4.06 -19.21
CA LYS A 226 -4.39 3.79 -19.93
C LYS A 226 -4.62 3.78 -21.45
N ARG A 227 -4.93 4.93 -22.03
CA ARG A 227 -5.23 5.11 -23.47
C ARG A 227 -4.00 4.87 -24.35
N GLN A 228 -2.81 5.07 -23.79
CA GLN A 228 -1.53 4.81 -24.45
C GLN A 228 -1.27 3.31 -24.69
N ASP A 229 -1.89 2.44 -23.89
CA ASP A 229 -1.62 1.01 -23.89
C ASP A 229 -2.73 0.29 -24.67
N LEU A 230 -2.35 -0.28 -25.81
CA LEU A 230 -3.28 -0.94 -26.70
C LEU A 230 -3.98 -2.14 -26.05
N LEU A 231 -3.28 -2.89 -25.18
CA LEU A 231 -3.86 -4.05 -24.51
C LEU A 231 -4.96 -3.63 -23.53
N ASN A 232 -4.72 -2.55 -22.78
CA ASN A 232 -5.72 -1.98 -21.89
C ASN A 232 -6.91 -1.39 -22.69
N VAL A 233 -6.65 -0.76 -23.83
CA VAL A 233 -7.73 -0.27 -24.72
C VAL A 233 -8.58 -1.45 -25.25
N LEU A 234 -7.98 -2.58 -25.62
CA LEU A 234 -8.69 -3.78 -26.04
C LEU A 234 -9.48 -4.42 -24.89
N ALA A 235 -8.88 -4.58 -23.71
CA ALA A 235 -9.54 -5.14 -22.54
C ALA A 235 -10.78 -4.32 -22.11
N ARG A 236 -10.74 -2.99 -22.30
CA ARG A 236 -11.87 -2.10 -22.02
C ARG A 236 -13.09 -2.35 -22.90
N MET A 237 -12.95 -3.02 -24.03
CA MET A 237 -14.11 -3.45 -24.82
C MET A 237 -15.03 -4.39 -24.03
N MET A 238 -14.48 -5.14 -23.08
CA MET A 238 -15.24 -6.08 -22.23
C MET A 238 -15.84 -5.43 -20.98
N ARG A 239 -15.20 -4.39 -20.42
CA ARG A 239 -15.67 -3.71 -19.22
C ARG A 239 -15.50 -2.19 -19.35
N PRO A 240 -16.61 -1.40 -19.37
CA PRO A 240 -16.51 0.05 -19.36
C PRO A 240 -15.97 0.54 -18.01
N VAL A 241 -15.03 1.48 -18.07
CA VAL A 241 -14.42 2.14 -16.91
C VAL A 241 -14.35 3.63 -17.23
N SER A 242 -14.59 4.47 -16.23
CA SER A 242 -14.49 5.93 -16.32
C SER A 242 -13.14 6.42 -15.83
N ASP A 243 -12.72 7.62 -16.24
CA ASP A 243 -11.61 8.30 -15.58
C ASP A 243 -12.04 8.72 -14.17
N GLN A 244 -11.08 8.86 -13.25
CA GLN A 244 -11.32 9.22 -11.85
C GLN A 244 -10.51 10.45 -11.45
N VAL A 245 -11.08 11.27 -10.59
CA VAL A 245 -10.39 12.33 -9.85
C VAL A 245 -10.41 11.96 -8.38
N GLN A 246 -9.24 11.67 -7.82
CA GLN A 246 -9.06 11.32 -6.43
C GLN A 246 -8.46 12.51 -5.69
N ILE A 247 -9.02 12.88 -4.55
CA ILE A 247 -8.58 14.04 -3.77
C ILE A 247 -8.40 13.58 -2.34
N LYS A 248 -7.18 13.74 -1.84
CA LYS A 248 -6.80 13.42 -0.46
C LYS A 248 -6.41 14.71 0.24
N VAL A 249 -7.19 15.11 1.23
CA VAL A 249 -6.92 16.26 2.09
C VAL A 249 -6.42 15.75 3.42
N THR A 250 -5.24 16.18 3.84
CA THR A 250 -4.72 15.94 5.19
C THR A 250 -5.11 17.15 6.05
N MET A 251 -5.91 16.91 7.08
CA MET A 251 -6.40 17.92 8.01
C MET A 251 -5.43 18.04 9.19
N ASN A 252 -5.35 19.22 9.79
CA ASN A 252 -4.61 19.40 11.03
C ASN A 252 -5.27 18.61 12.18
N ASP A 253 -4.47 18.13 13.12
CA ASP A 253 -4.94 17.30 14.23
C ASP A 253 -5.93 18.00 15.18
N GLU A 254 -5.86 19.33 15.28
CA GLU A 254 -6.72 20.13 16.16
C GLU A 254 -8.06 20.50 15.51
N ASP A 255 -8.08 20.52 14.16
CA ASP A 255 -9.19 21.09 13.41
C ASP A 255 -10.35 20.11 13.18
N MET A 256 -10.09 18.80 13.18
CA MET A 256 -11.12 17.78 12.99
C MET A 256 -11.32 16.97 14.28
N ASP A 257 -12.56 16.62 14.60
CA ASP A 257 -12.90 15.75 15.73
C ASP A 257 -12.74 14.25 15.38
N THR A 258 -12.83 13.40 16.39
CA THR A 258 -12.67 11.94 16.28
C THR A 258 -13.92 11.28 15.72
N TYR A 259 -14.02 11.14 14.39
CA TYR A 259 -15.07 10.35 13.76
C TYR A 259 -14.70 9.72 12.40
N VAL A 260 -15.33 8.58 12.10
CA VAL A 260 -15.29 7.92 10.78
C VAL A 260 -16.66 7.97 10.09
N PHE A 261 -16.69 8.50 8.86
CA PHE A 261 -17.89 8.69 8.05
C PHE A 261 -17.59 8.51 6.56
N ALA A 262 -18.43 7.77 5.84
CA ALA A 262 -18.33 7.64 4.39
C ALA A 262 -19.71 7.66 3.71
N VAL A 263 -19.78 8.30 2.55
CA VAL A 263 -20.96 8.31 1.66
C VAL A 263 -20.50 8.01 0.25
N GLY A 264 -21.24 7.17 -0.48
CA GLY A 264 -20.84 6.78 -1.83
C GLY A 264 -21.77 5.74 -2.42
N THR A 265 -21.44 5.27 -3.61
CA THR A 265 -22.23 4.18 -4.20
C THR A 265 -22.11 2.93 -3.33
N ARG A 266 -23.19 2.15 -3.21
CA ARG A 266 -23.20 0.93 -2.38
C ARG A 266 -22.05 -0.03 -2.73
N LYS A 267 -21.72 -0.15 -4.02
CA LYS A 267 -20.61 -0.98 -4.50
C LYS A 267 -19.25 -0.43 -4.06
N ALA A 268 -19.04 0.89 -4.19
CA ALA A 268 -17.78 1.51 -3.78
C ALA A 268 -17.58 1.43 -2.26
N LEU A 269 -18.62 1.68 -1.45
CA LEU A 269 -18.52 1.60 0.00
C LEU A 269 -18.22 0.18 0.50
N LEU A 270 -18.85 -0.85 -0.09
CA LEU A 270 -18.54 -2.25 0.26
C LEU A 270 -17.11 -2.65 -0.10
N ARG A 271 -16.56 -2.08 -1.19
CA ARG A 271 -15.15 -2.27 -1.54
C ARG A 271 -14.25 -1.53 -0.55
N LEU A 272 -14.55 -0.26 -0.28
CA LEU A 272 -13.77 0.59 0.61
C LEU A 272 -13.74 0.06 2.05
N GLN A 273 -14.85 -0.49 2.56
CA GLN A 273 -14.94 -1.14 3.87
C GLN A 273 -14.03 -2.37 4.01
N LYS A 274 -13.68 -3.04 2.90
CA LYS A 274 -12.76 -4.19 2.88
C LYS A 274 -11.31 -3.75 2.69
N GLU A 275 -11.10 -2.75 1.84
CA GLU A 275 -9.78 -2.24 1.47
C GLU A 275 -9.17 -1.33 2.54
N MET A 276 -10.00 -0.64 3.33
CA MET A 276 -9.54 0.34 4.32
C MET A 276 -9.72 -0.17 5.75
N GLN A 277 -8.67 -0.06 6.56
CA GLN A 277 -8.67 -0.57 7.94
C GLN A 277 -9.67 0.19 8.83
N ASP A 278 -9.70 1.51 8.74
CA ASP A 278 -10.57 2.37 9.53
C ASP A 278 -12.06 2.04 9.33
N LEU A 279 -12.54 1.96 8.09
CA LEU A 279 -13.93 1.61 7.82
C LEU A 279 -14.28 0.20 8.27
N SER A 280 -13.33 -0.74 8.17
CA SER A 280 -13.54 -2.12 8.65
C SER A 280 -13.70 -2.18 10.18
N GLU A 281 -12.93 -1.38 10.93
CA GLU A 281 -12.89 -1.43 12.39
C GLU A 281 -13.98 -0.57 13.04
N PHE A 282 -14.15 0.66 12.58
CA PHE A 282 -15.04 1.63 13.20
C PHE A 282 -16.48 1.52 12.70
N CYS A 283 -16.69 0.94 11.51
CA CYS A 283 -17.97 0.90 10.85
C CYS A 283 -18.32 -0.50 10.36
N SER A 284 -18.56 -1.42 11.29
CA SER A 284 -18.91 -2.82 11.01
C SER A 284 -20.28 -3.02 10.37
N ASP A 285 -21.15 -2.01 10.41
CA ASP A 285 -22.49 -2.06 9.82
C ASP A 285 -22.44 -2.11 8.29
N LYS A 286 -23.42 -2.77 7.69
CA LYS A 286 -23.64 -2.67 6.23
C LYS A 286 -24.02 -1.24 5.85
N PRO A 287 -23.62 -0.74 4.66
CA PRO A 287 -24.00 0.59 4.20
C PRO A 287 -25.52 0.80 4.22
N LYS A 288 -25.97 1.80 4.99
CA LYS A 288 -27.39 2.15 5.20
C LYS A 288 -27.88 3.03 4.06
N SER A 289 -29.18 2.96 3.76
CA SER A 289 -29.77 3.88 2.76
C SER A 289 -29.76 5.31 3.30
N GLY A 290 -29.36 6.26 2.45
CA GLY A 290 -29.38 7.68 2.73
C GLY A 290 -30.76 8.34 2.58
N ALA A 291 -31.82 7.58 2.26
CA ALA A 291 -33.15 8.11 1.98
C ALA A 291 -33.74 8.98 3.12
N LYS A 292 -33.41 8.66 4.39
CA LYS A 292 -33.79 9.48 5.57
C LYS A 292 -33.32 10.94 5.44
N TYR A 293 -32.20 11.16 4.74
CA TYR A 293 -31.55 12.47 4.57
C TYR A 293 -31.85 13.09 3.20
N GLY A 294 -32.72 12.49 2.38
CA GLY A 294 -33.03 12.97 1.03
C GLY A 294 -31.97 12.63 -0.02
N LEU A 295 -31.08 11.67 0.26
CA LEU A 295 -30.14 11.16 -0.73
C LEU A 295 -30.81 10.16 -1.70
N PRO A 296 -30.37 10.11 -2.97
CA PRO A 296 -30.85 9.12 -3.92
C PRO A 296 -30.44 7.70 -3.51
N ASP A 297 -31.24 6.71 -3.91
CA ASP A 297 -31.01 5.28 -3.60
C ASP A 297 -29.70 4.72 -4.18
N SER A 298 -29.08 5.43 -5.13
CA SER A 298 -27.76 5.11 -5.67
C SER A 298 -26.64 5.27 -4.63
N LEU A 299 -26.84 6.16 -3.64
CA LEU A 299 -25.88 6.46 -2.59
C LEU A 299 -26.28 5.76 -1.28
N ALA A 300 -25.27 5.28 -0.57
CA ALA A 300 -25.39 4.72 0.76
C ALA A 300 -24.46 5.47 1.72
N ILE A 301 -24.74 5.35 3.01
CA ILE A 301 -23.98 5.97 4.08
C ILE A 301 -23.43 4.87 5.00
N LEU A 302 -22.20 5.06 5.44
CA LEU A 302 -21.54 4.29 6.45
C LEU A 302 -20.98 5.28 7.49
N SER A 303 -21.29 5.07 8.76
CA SER A 303 -20.90 5.99 9.84
C SER A 303 -20.84 5.23 11.15
N GLU A 304 -19.87 5.56 12.01
CA GLU A 304 -19.78 4.96 13.34
C GLU A 304 -20.87 5.48 14.29
N MET A 305 -21.38 6.70 14.02
CA MET A 305 -22.36 7.38 14.86
C MET A 305 -23.44 8.08 14.03
N GLY A 306 -24.67 8.08 14.55
CA GLY A 306 -25.80 8.80 13.94
C GLY A 306 -25.61 10.32 13.99
N GLU A 307 -25.04 10.84 15.07
CA GLU A 307 -24.72 12.27 15.24
C GLU A 307 -23.80 12.79 14.14
N VAL A 308 -22.77 12.02 13.79
CA VAL A 308 -21.84 12.37 12.69
C VAL A 308 -22.59 12.44 11.37
N THR A 309 -23.49 11.50 11.11
CA THR A 309 -24.29 11.50 9.89
C THR A 309 -25.17 12.75 9.82
N GLU A 310 -25.86 13.08 10.91
CA GLU A 310 -26.73 14.27 10.98
C GLU A 310 -25.93 15.57 10.88
N GLY A 311 -24.72 15.61 11.45
CA GLY A 311 -23.83 16.76 11.38
C GLY A 311 -23.27 17.02 9.98
N MET A 312 -22.87 15.96 9.28
CA MET A 312 -22.29 16.05 7.93
C MET A 312 -23.35 16.29 6.85
N MET A 313 -24.55 15.71 6.99
CA MET A 313 -25.63 15.78 6.02
C MET A 313 -26.51 17.03 6.21
N ASP A 314 -25.91 18.21 6.04
CA ASP A 314 -26.69 19.46 5.98
C ASP A 314 -27.31 19.69 4.59
N THR A 315 -28.20 20.69 4.51
CA THR A 315 -28.93 21.02 3.28
C THR A 315 -28.02 21.26 2.07
N LYS A 316 -26.84 21.88 2.27
CA LYS A 316 -25.91 22.18 1.18
C LYS A 316 -25.20 20.91 0.71
N MET A 317 -24.72 20.09 1.65
CA MET A 317 -24.06 18.83 1.35
C MET A 317 -25.02 17.87 0.64
N VAL A 318 -26.24 17.71 1.16
CA VAL A 318 -27.28 16.89 0.51
C VAL A 318 -27.58 17.40 -0.90
N HIS A 319 -27.65 18.72 -1.10
CA HIS A 319 -27.84 19.28 -2.44
C HIS A 319 -26.71 18.91 -3.41
N PHE A 320 -25.43 19.02 -2.99
CA PHE A 320 -24.30 18.60 -3.82
C PHE A 320 -24.34 17.11 -4.13
N LEU A 321 -24.56 16.27 -3.10
CA LEU A 321 -24.60 14.82 -3.24
C LEU A 321 -25.74 14.37 -4.17
N THR A 322 -26.92 14.98 -4.07
CA THR A 322 -28.07 14.62 -4.90
C THR A 322 -27.92 15.13 -6.34
N HIS A 323 -27.41 16.35 -6.54
CA HIS A 323 -27.29 16.95 -7.88
C HIS A 323 -26.16 16.33 -8.72
N TYR A 324 -25.10 15.84 -8.07
CA TYR A 324 -23.94 15.24 -8.73
C TYR A 324 -23.73 13.77 -8.35
N ALA A 325 -24.78 13.07 -7.94
CA ALA A 325 -24.74 11.68 -7.48
C ALA A 325 -24.12 10.72 -8.51
N ASP A 326 -24.28 11.01 -9.80
CA ASP A 326 -23.74 10.26 -10.94
C ASP A 326 -22.21 10.37 -11.07
N LYS A 327 -21.64 11.47 -10.57
CA LYS A 327 -20.20 11.75 -10.61
C LYS A 327 -19.49 11.35 -9.31
N ILE A 328 -20.21 11.07 -8.24
CA ILE A 328 -19.61 10.76 -6.93
C ILE A 328 -19.48 9.25 -6.77
N GLU A 329 -18.25 8.75 -6.63
CA GLU A 329 -18.02 7.34 -6.30
C GLU A 329 -18.06 7.13 -4.79
N SER A 330 -17.25 7.90 -4.07
CA SER A 330 -17.15 7.86 -2.60
C SER A 330 -16.56 9.15 -2.04
N VAL A 331 -17.03 9.51 -0.85
CA VAL A 331 -16.51 10.55 0.03
C VAL A 331 -16.30 9.88 1.38
N HIS A 332 -15.10 9.96 1.93
CA HIS A 332 -14.69 9.25 3.13
C HIS A 332 -13.90 10.19 4.04
N PHE A 333 -14.41 10.43 5.23
CA PHE A 333 -13.81 11.24 6.29
C PHE A 333 -13.41 10.31 7.43
N SER A 334 -12.15 10.39 7.84
CA SER A 334 -11.62 9.53 8.88
C SER A 334 -10.54 10.25 9.65
N ASP A 335 -10.62 10.23 10.97
CA ASP A 335 -9.50 10.62 11.84
C ASP A 335 -8.49 9.48 12.03
N GLN A 336 -8.88 8.24 11.74
CA GLN A 336 -8.08 7.03 11.94
C GLN A 336 -7.50 6.48 10.63
N PHE A 337 -7.35 7.32 9.61
CA PHE A 337 -6.89 6.88 8.30
C PHE A 337 -5.42 6.46 8.38
N SER A 338 -5.16 5.16 8.21
CA SER A 338 -3.82 4.53 8.16
C SER A 338 -3.43 4.03 6.77
N GLY A 339 -4.31 4.20 5.77
CA GLY A 339 -4.12 3.68 4.42
C GLY A 339 -4.80 2.31 4.20
N PRO A 340 -4.51 1.67 3.06
CA PRO A 340 -5.07 0.36 2.74
C PRO A 340 -4.69 -0.68 3.78
N LYS A 341 -5.61 -1.60 4.07
CA LYS A 341 -5.39 -2.74 4.93
C LYS A 341 -4.26 -3.59 4.35
N ILE A 342 -3.14 -3.63 5.03
CA ILE A 342 -2.02 -4.52 4.70
C ILE A 342 -2.52 -5.94 4.93
N MET A 343 -2.84 -6.65 3.84
CA MET A 343 -3.17 -8.06 3.92
C MET A 343 -1.89 -8.81 4.29
N GLN A 344 -1.95 -9.51 5.42
CA GLN A 344 -1.06 -10.48 6.10
C GLN A 344 0.21 -11.09 5.45
N GLU A 345 0.61 -10.75 4.23
CA GLU A 345 1.80 -11.30 3.58
C GLU A 345 3.13 -10.76 4.15
N GLU A 346 3.19 -9.51 4.66
CA GLU A 346 4.43 -8.90 5.17
C GLU A 346 4.59 -8.93 6.70
N GLY A 347 3.98 -9.92 7.36
CA GLY A 347 3.98 -9.99 8.82
C GLY A 347 3.06 -8.93 9.43
N GLN A 348 2.55 -9.23 10.62
CA GLN A 348 1.66 -8.31 11.30
C GLN A 348 2.50 -7.17 11.91
N PRO A 349 2.18 -5.90 11.66
CA PRO A 349 2.95 -4.80 12.21
C PRO A 349 2.89 -4.88 13.75
N LEU A 350 4.06 -4.94 14.40
CA LEU A 350 4.12 -4.93 15.88
C LEU A 350 3.80 -3.56 16.48
N LYS A 351 3.77 -2.52 15.65
CA LYS A 351 3.42 -1.15 16.05
C LYS A 351 2.05 -0.80 15.49
N LEU A 352 1.27 -0.05 16.27
CA LEU A 352 0.02 0.52 15.77
C LEU A 352 0.34 1.39 14.55
N PRO A 353 -0.47 1.30 13.47
CA PRO A 353 -0.25 2.11 12.28
C PRO A 353 -0.47 3.59 12.61
N ASP A 354 0.39 4.45 12.09
CA ASP A 354 0.24 5.90 12.24
C ASP A 354 -1.06 6.34 11.55
N THR A 355 -1.94 6.99 12.31
CA THR A 355 -3.20 7.50 11.79
C THR A 355 -3.12 9.00 11.53
N LYS A 356 -3.79 9.44 10.47
CA LYS A 356 -3.88 10.87 10.11
C LYS A 356 -5.31 11.26 9.84
N ARG A 357 -5.69 12.48 10.24
CA ARG A 357 -7.01 13.04 9.91
C ARG A 357 -7.09 13.35 8.42
N THR A 358 -7.87 12.58 7.69
CA THR A 358 -7.88 12.60 6.23
C THR A 358 -9.30 12.65 5.67
N LEU A 359 -9.52 13.53 4.69
CA LEU A 359 -10.72 13.55 3.87
C LEU A 359 -10.37 13.05 2.47
N LEU A 360 -11.04 11.99 2.04
CA LEU A 360 -10.87 11.36 0.74
C LEU A 360 -12.12 11.57 -0.11
N PHE A 361 -11.93 12.00 -1.34
CA PHE A 361 -12.98 12.13 -2.33
C PHE A 361 -12.58 11.38 -3.59
N THR A 362 -13.50 10.62 -4.16
CA THR A 362 -13.32 9.95 -5.45
C THR A 362 -14.50 10.30 -6.34
N PHE A 363 -14.21 11.00 -7.42
CA PHE A 363 -15.18 11.40 -8.42
C PHE A 363 -14.93 10.66 -9.73
N ASN A 364 -16.00 10.16 -10.34
CA ASN A 364 -15.99 9.61 -11.68
C ASN A 364 -16.24 10.73 -12.70
N VAL A 365 -15.40 10.80 -13.71
CA VAL A 365 -15.62 11.71 -14.82
C VAL A 365 -16.71 11.13 -15.72
N PRO A 366 -17.74 11.94 -16.09
CA PRO A 366 -18.78 11.45 -16.99
C PRO A 366 -18.22 11.05 -18.35
N GLY A 367 -18.91 10.12 -19.03
CA GLY A 367 -18.57 9.69 -20.39
C GLY A 367 -18.14 8.23 -20.55
N SER A 368 -18.04 7.44 -19.47
CA SER A 368 -17.75 5.99 -19.51
C SER A 368 -16.56 5.62 -20.42
N GLY A 369 -15.52 6.46 -20.40
CA GLY A 369 -14.29 6.28 -21.18
C GLY A 369 -14.17 7.13 -22.46
N ASN A 370 -15.27 7.74 -22.92
CA ASN A 370 -15.29 8.72 -24.01
C ASN A 370 -15.29 10.15 -23.48
N THR A 371 -14.29 10.46 -22.67
CA THR A 371 -14.17 11.72 -21.95
C THR A 371 -13.68 12.85 -22.85
N TYR A 372 -14.32 14.01 -22.72
CA TYR A 372 -13.95 15.26 -23.40
C TYR A 372 -13.51 16.33 -22.39
N PRO A 373 -12.79 17.39 -22.85
CA PRO A 373 -12.41 18.51 -22.00
C PRO A 373 -13.58 19.15 -21.22
N LYS A 374 -14.75 19.24 -21.85
CA LYS A 374 -15.98 19.77 -21.22
C LYS A 374 -16.46 18.95 -20.03
N ASP A 375 -16.23 17.63 -20.06
CA ASP A 375 -16.58 16.74 -18.95
C ASP A 375 -15.70 17.02 -17.72
N MET A 376 -14.44 17.41 -17.96
CA MET A 376 -13.52 17.83 -16.89
C MET A 376 -13.97 19.14 -16.25
N GLU A 377 -14.36 20.13 -17.05
CA GLU A 377 -14.89 21.41 -16.56
C GLU A 377 -16.15 21.21 -15.71
N SER A 378 -16.97 20.19 -16.04
CA SER A 378 -18.19 19.86 -15.31
C SER A 378 -17.97 19.34 -13.86
N LEU A 379 -16.72 19.08 -13.47
CA LEU A 379 -16.32 18.66 -12.12
C LEU A 379 -16.07 19.86 -11.18
N LEU A 380 -16.03 21.09 -11.69
CA LEU A 380 -15.77 22.30 -10.90
C LEU A 380 -16.69 22.45 -9.67
N PRO A 381 -18.01 22.17 -9.75
CA PRO A 381 -18.88 22.19 -8.58
C PRO A 381 -18.49 21.17 -7.49
N LEU A 382 -17.89 20.03 -7.86
CA LEU A 382 -17.42 19.04 -6.89
C LEU A 382 -16.19 19.52 -6.14
N MET A 383 -15.31 20.31 -6.76
CA MET A 383 -14.20 20.95 -6.03
C MET A 383 -14.71 21.97 -5.02
N ASN A 384 -15.80 22.69 -5.34
CA ASN A 384 -16.48 23.54 -4.35
C ASN A 384 -17.06 22.71 -3.19
N MET A 385 -17.59 21.51 -3.46
CA MET A 385 -18.05 20.59 -2.42
C MET A 385 -16.89 20.10 -1.53
N VAL A 386 -15.70 19.84 -2.09
CA VAL A 386 -14.49 19.49 -1.31
C VAL A 386 -14.12 20.63 -0.37
N ILE A 387 -14.01 21.85 -0.90
CA ILE A 387 -13.73 23.06 -0.12
C ILE A 387 -14.75 23.24 1.02
N TYR A 388 -16.04 23.08 0.70
CA TYR A 388 -17.11 23.13 1.69
C TYR A 388 -16.95 22.07 2.79
N SER A 389 -16.55 20.86 2.40
CA SER A 389 -16.37 19.73 3.31
C SER A 389 -15.22 19.97 4.29
N ILE A 390 -14.12 20.58 3.83
CA ILE A 390 -12.99 20.99 4.69
C ILE A 390 -13.48 21.96 5.77
N ASP A 391 -14.20 23.01 5.37
CA ASP A 391 -14.73 24.01 6.30
C ASP A 391 -15.77 23.42 7.25
N LYS A 392 -16.55 22.44 6.77
CA LYS A 392 -17.56 21.73 7.56
C LYS A 392 -16.90 20.83 8.61
N ALA A 393 -15.86 20.08 8.23
CA ALA A 393 -15.10 19.24 9.13
C ALA A 393 -14.48 20.05 10.28
N LYS A 394 -13.98 21.26 9.99
CA LYS A 394 -13.43 22.19 11.00
C LYS A 394 -14.48 22.63 12.04
N LYS A 395 -15.70 22.91 11.56
CA LYS A 395 -16.80 23.46 12.37
C LYS A 395 -17.56 22.42 13.16
N PHE A 396 -17.64 21.20 12.64
CA PHE A 396 -18.37 20.13 13.29
C PHE A 396 -17.58 19.60 14.47
N ARG A 397 -18.20 19.70 15.66
CA ARG A 397 -17.68 19.13 16.89
C ARG A 397 -18.70 18.19 17.49
N LEU A 398 -18.24 17.05 17.97
CA LEU A 398 -19.07 16.07 18.64
C LEU A 398 -19.55 16.62 19.98
N ASN A 399 -20.77 16.28 20.35
CA ASN A 399 -21.24 16.51 21.70
C ASN A 399 -20.44 15.66 22.71
N ARG A 400 -20.62 15.93 24.00
CA ARG A 400 -19.89 15.24 25.07
C ARG A 400 -20.09 13.72 25.06
N GLU A 401 -21.28 13.24 24.71
CA GLU A 401 -21.60 11.81 24.64
C GLU A 401 -20.97 11.15 23.40
N GLY A 402 -21.05 11.82 22.24
CA GLY A 402 -20.44 11.41 20.99
C GLY A 402 -18.93 11.30 21.12
N LYS A 403 -18.28 12.28 21.77
CA LYS A 403 -16.85 12.23 22.06
C LYS A 403 -16.49 11.04 22.97
N GLN A 404 -17.22 10.83 24.06
CA GLN A 404 -16.96 9.66 24.93
C GLN A 404 -17.13 8.33 24.20
N LYS A 405 -18.13 8.23 23.30
CA LYS A 405 -18.36 7.03 22.50
C LYS A 405 -17.23 6.82 21.49
N ALA A 406 -16.78 7.90 20.84
CA ALA A 406 -15.66 7.90 19.92
C ALA A 406 -14.37 7.44 20.62
N ASP A 407 -14.05 8.00 21.78
CA ASP A 407 -12.85 7.66 22.55
C ASP A 407 -12.89 6.20 23.02
N LYS A 408 -14.04 5.71 23.50
CA LYS A 408 -14.24 4.28 23.85
C LYS A 408 -14.05 3.36 22.65
N ASN A 409 -14.51 3.77 21.47
CA ASN A 409 -14.38 2.98 20.25
C ASN A 409 -12.90 2.84 19.85
N ARG A 410 -12.13 3.93 19.93
CA ARG A 410 -10.68 3.96 19.66
C ARG A 410 -9.90 3.11 20.65
N ALA A 411 -10.15 3.29 21.95
CA ALA A 411 -9.52 2.47 23.00
C ALA A 411 -9.78 0.96 22.80
N ARG A 412 -10.99 0.58 22.37
CA ARG A 412 -11.32 -0.82 22.06
C ARG A 412 -10.52 -1.36 20.86
N VAL A 413 -10.33 -0.56 19.82
CA VAL A 413 -9.51 -0.95 18.66
C VAL A 413 -8.05 -1.11 19.06
N GLU A 414 -7.52 -0.17 19.84
CA GLU A 414 -6.17 -0.27 20.41
C GLU A 414 -6.00 -1.51 21.28
N GLU A 415 -6.96 -1.81 22.17
CA GLU A 415 -6.97 -3.02 23.01
C GLU A 415 -6.98 -4.30 22.17
N ASN A 416 -7.81 -4.36 21.13
CA ASN A 416 -7.86 -5.51 20.22
C ASN A 416 -6.54 -5.70 19.47
N PHE A 417 -5.92 -4.61 19.01
CA PHE A 417 -4.61 -4.64 18.39
C PHE A 417 -3.53 -5.12 19.37
N LEU A 418 -3.57 -4.63 20.61
CA LEU A 418 -2.62 -5.03 21.65
C LEU A 418 -2.75 -6.51 21.98
N LYS A 419 -3.97 -7.04 22.08
CA LYS A 419 -4.25 -8.47 22.28
C LYS A 419 -3.75 -9.32 21.12
N LEU A 420 -4.04 -8.91 19.89
CA LEU A 420 -3.62 -9.64 18.68
C LEU A 420 -2.09 -9.72 18.56
N THR A 421 -1.41 -8.62 18.88
CA THR A 421 0.06 -8.55 18.87
C THR A 421 0.69 -9.07 20.17
N HIS A 422 -0.08 -9.41 21.21
CA HIS A 422 0.46 -9.87 22.49
C HIS A 422 1.24 -11.17 22.31
N VAL A 423 0.66 -12.15 21.60
CA VAL A 423 1.28 -13.45 21.34
C VAL A 423 2.61 -13.28 20.59
N GLN A 424 2.63 -12.46 19.54
CA GLN A 424 3.83 -12.16 18.77
C GLN A 424 4.88 -11.40 19.60
N ARG A 425 4.46 -10.47 20.45
CA ARG A 425 5.36 -9.76 21.37
C ARG A 425 5.95 -10.70 22.42
N GLN A 426 5.16 -11.64 22.92
CA GLN A 426 5.59 -12.68 23.85
C GLN A 426 6.58 -13.64 23.17
N GLU A 427 6.31 -14.08 21.95
CA GLU A 427 7.19 -14.93 21.15
C GLU A 427 8.51 -14.21 20.83
N ALA A 428 8.46 -12.96 20.36
CA ALA A 428 9.65 -12.16 20.10
C ALA A 428 10.46 -11.90 21.39
N ALA A 429 9.80 -11.69 22.53
CA ALA A 429 10.47 -11.53 23.82
C ALA A 429 11.09 -12.84 24.32
N GLN A 430 10.43 -13.98 24.10
CA GLN A 430 10.97 -15.31 24.43
C GLN A 430 12.16 -15.65 23.54
N SER A 431 12.06 -15.48 22.23
CA SER A 431 13.14 -15.68 21.27
C SER A 431 14.37 -14.83 21.63
N ARG A 432 14.20 -13.53 21.93
CA ARG A 432 15.30 -12.66 22.40
C ARG A 432 15.89 -13.11 23.74
N ARG A 433 15.08 -13.67 24.64
CA ARG A 433 15.56 -14.20 25.94
C ARG A 433 16.34 -15.51 25.74
N GLU A 434 15.92 -16.36 24.81
CA GLU A 434 16.58 -17.62 24.48
C GLU A 434 17.88 -17.40 23.72
N GLU A 435 17.90 -16.48 22.76
CA GLU A 435 19.09 -16.05 22.04
C GLU A 435 20.14 -15.49 23.00
N LYS A 436 19.75 -14.58 23.91
CA LYS A 436 20.66 -14.06 24.95
C LYS A 436 21.20 -15.15 25.87
N LYS A 437 20.37 -16.13 26.27
CA LYS A 437 20.82 -17.27 27.09
C LYS A 437 21.77 -18.19 26.32
N ARG A 438 21.52 -18.42 25.03
CA ARG A 438 22.37 -19.24 24.16
C ARG A 438 23.74 -18.56 23.97
N ALA A 439 23.74 -17.27 23.66
CA ALA A 439 24.95 -16.46 23.55
C ALA A 439 25.74 -16.39 24.87
N GLU A 440 25.07 -16.24 26.02
CA GLU A 440 25.75 -16.29 27.33
C GLU A 440 26.35 -17.67 27.61
N LYS A 441 25.65 -18.77 27.26
CA LYS A 441 26.15 -20.14 27.43
C LYS A 441 27.34 -20.45 26.52
N GLU A 442 27.28 -20.02 25.26
CA GLU A 442 28.37 -20.16 24.29
C GLU A 442 29.60 -19.36 24.72
N ARG A 443 29.40 -18.14 25.23
CA ARG A 443 30.48 -17.32 25.80
C ARG A 443 31.16 -17.98 27.01
N ILE A 444 30.40 -18.69 27.85
CA ILE A 444 30.97 -19.43 29.00
C ILE A 444 31.73 -20.67 28.53
N MET A 445 31.23 -21.39 27.51
CA MET A 445 31.86 -22.60 26.97
C MET A 445 33.18 -22.30 26.24
N ASN A 446 33.28 -21.14 25.58
CA ASN A 446 34.48 -20.70 24.86
C ASN A 446 35.51 -19.99 25.75
N GLU A 447 35.34 -19.97 27.07
CA GLU A 447 36.32 -19.37 27.99
C GLU A 447 37.55 -20.28 28.15
N GLU A 448 38.75 -19.76 27.86
CA GLU A 448 40.00 -20.55 27.78
C GLU A 448 40.56 -20.98 29.15
N ASP A 449 40.27 -20.23 30.22
CA ASP A 449 40.78 -20.50 31.56
C ASP A 449 39.84 -21.43 32.35
N PRO A 450 40.29 -22.66 32.73
CA PRO A 450 39.45 -23.63 33.45
C PRO A 450 38.90 -23.13 34.79
N GLU A 451 39.65 -22.28 35.52
CA GLU A 451 39.17 -21.74 36.80
C GLU A 451 38.08 -20.69 36.59
N LYS A 452 38.24 -19.86 35.56
CA LYS A 452 37.28 -18.83 35.18
C LYS A 452 36.01 -19.43 34.59
N GLN A 453 36.13 -20.45 33.74
CA GLN A 453 35.02 -21.20 33.20
C GLN A 453 34.16 -21.79 34.33
N ARG A 454 34.79 -22.51 35.27
CA ARG A 454 34.08 -23.06 36.44
C ARG A 454 33.37 -22.00 37.26
N ARG A 455 34.01 -20.85 37.51
CA ARG A 455 33.40 -19.75 38.26
C ARG A 455 32.19 -19.15 37.54
N LEU A 456 32.24 -19.03 36.21
CA LEU A 456 31.13 -18.53 35.40
C LEU A 456 29.97 -19.53 35.34
N GLU A 457 30.24 -20.82 35.18
CA GLU A 457 29.24 -21.90 35.22
C GLU A 457 28.55 -21.99 36.58
N GLU A 458 29.31 -21.97 37.68
CA GLU A 458 28.76 -21.97 39.05
C GLU A 458 27.91 -20.70 39.31
N ALA A 459 28.33 -19.55 38.80
CA ALA A 459 27.55 -18.31 38.90
C ALA A 459 26.26 -18.36 38.07
N ALA A 460 26.29 -18.95 36.86
CA ALA A 460 25.12 -19.13 36.01
C ALA A 460 24.11 -20.11 36.64
N LEU A 461 24.57 -21.25 37.15
CA LEU A 461 23.75 -22.22 37.88
C LEU A 461 23.10 -21.61 39.12
N ARG A 462 23.84 -20.82 39.90
CA ARG A 462 23.30 -20.12 41.08
C ARG A 462 22.24 -19.09 40.70
N ARG A 463 22.40 -18.41 39.55
CA ARG A 463 21.38 -17.47 39.02
C ARG A 463 20.11 -18.21 38.59
N GLU A 464 20.25 -19.37 37.96
CA GLU A 464 19.12 -20.18 37.52
C GLU A 464 18.36 -20.80 38.71
N GLN A 465 19.07 -21.37 39.69
CA GLN A 465 18.46 -21.89 40.93
C GLN A 465 17.68 -20.80 41.67
N LYS A 466 18.27 -19.60 41.85
CA LYS A 466 17.56 -18.47 42.46
C LYS A 466 16.30 -18.06 41.68
N LYS A 467 16.29 -18.17 40.35
CA LYS A 467 15.10 -17.89 39.52
C LYS A 467 14.02 -18.95 39.73
N LEU A 468 14.39 -20.23 39.76
CA LEU A 468 13.47 -21.34 40.05
C LEU A 468 12.88 -21.26 41.45
N GLU A 469 13.69 -20.97 42.47
CA GLU A 469 13.23 -20.78 43.86
C GLU A 469 12.22 -19.64 43.98
N LYS A 470 12.48 -18.50 43.32
CA LYS A 470 11.54 -17.37 43.27
C LYS A 470 10.22 -17.75 42.60
N LYS A 471 10.25 -18.49 41.48
CA LYS A 471 9.03 -18.99 40.81
C LYS A 471 8.23 -19.92 41.70
N GLN A 472 8.91 -20.87 42.38
CA GLN A 472 8.24 -21.76 43.32
C GLN A 472 7.63 -21.02 44.51
N MET A 473 8.29 -19.97 45.01
CA MET A 473 7.75 -19.15 46.10
C MET A 473 6.48 -18.39 45.66
N LYS A 474 6.45 -17.85 44.44
CA LYS A 474 5.28 -17.16 43.88
C LYS A 474 4.10 -18.11 43.63
N MET A 475 4.33 -19.27 43.02
CA MET A 475 3.28 -20.30 42.84
C MET A 475 2.66 -20.74 44.17
N LYS A 476 3.47 -20.85 45.24
CA LYS A 476 2.95 -21.17 46.58
C LYS A 476 2.07 -20.05 47.15
N GLN A 477 2.36 -18.77 46.86
CA GLN A 477 1.54 -17.65 47.33
C GLN A 477 0.21 -17.56 46.57
N ILE A 478 0.22 -17.75 45.25
CA ILE A 478 -1.01 -17.74 44.43
C ILE A 478 -1.97 -18.84 44.90
N LYS A 479 -1.45 -20.06 45.12
CA LYS A 479 -2.25 -21.19 45.61
C LYS A 479 -2.87 -20.97 47.00
N VAL A 480 -2.23 -20.17 47.86
CA VAL A 480 -2.77 -19.83 49.20
C VAL A 480 -3.82 -18.72 49.10
N LYS A 481 -3.75 -17.83 48.11
CA LYS A 481 -4.71 -16.72 47.92
C LYS A 481 -5.98 -17.14 47.17
N ALA A 482 -5.93 -18.24 46.42
CA ALA A 482 -7.08 -18.85 45.75
C ALA A 482 -7.90 -19.80 46.64
N MET A 483 -7.43 -20.11 47.85
CA MET A 483 -8.19 -20.77 48.93
C MET A 483 -8.77 -19.73 49.88
#